data_AF-A0A3L9HZ49-F1
#
_entry.id   AF-A0A3L9HZ49-F1
#
_cell.length_a   1.000
_cell.length_b   1.000
_cell.length_c   1.000
_cell.angle_alpha   90.00
_cell.angle_beta   90.00
_cell.angle_gamma   90.00
#
_symmetry.space_group_name_H-M   'P 1'
#
loop_
_entity.id
_entity.type
_entity.pdbx_description
1 polymer ?
#
loop_
_entity_poly.entity_id
_entity_poly.type
_entity_poly.pdbx_seq_one_letter_code
_entity_poly.pdbx_strand_id
1 'polypeptide(L)'
;MYDFNLVLLLLQQMCVFLVIAWLMSKTPLFIPLMQVTVRLPHKFLCYIVFSIFCIMGTWFGLHIDDSIANTRAIGAVMGGLLGGPVVGGLVGLTGGLHRYSMGGMTALSCMISTIVEGLLGGLVHSILIRRGRTDKVFNPITAGAVTFVAEMVQMLIILAIARPYEDAVRLVSNIAAPMMVTNTVGAALFMRILLDKRAMFEKYTSAFSATALKVAASTEGILRQGFNEVNSMKVAQVLYQELDIGAVAITDREKLLAFTGIGDDHHLPGKPISS
;
A
#
# COMPACT_ATOMS: atom_id res chain seq x y z
N MET A 1 6.03 -19.98 -30.60
CA MET A 1 6.33 -18.55 -30.82
C MET A 1 5.23 -17.61 -30.29
N TYR A 2 4.01 -18.11 -30.01
CA TYR A 2 2.93 -17.34 -29.37
C TYR A 2 3.16 -17.06 -27.88
N ASP A 3 3.75 -18.01 -27.13
CA ASP A 3 3.90 -17.89 -25.67
C ASP A 3 4.75 -16.69 -25.23
N PHE A 4 5.88 -16.45 -25.89
CA PHE A 4 6.80 -15.37 -25.48
C PHE A 4 6.21 -13.97 -25.71
N ASN A 5 5.49 -13.78 -26.81
CA ASN A 5 4.79 -12.51 -27.07
C ASN A 5 3.68 -12.27 -26.05
N LEU A 6 2.99 -13.34 -25.62
CA LEU A 6 1.95 -13.22 -24.61
C LEU A 6 2.51 -12.85 -23.24
N VAL A 7 3.65 -13.44 -22.85
CA VAL A 7 4.39 -13.01 -21.64
C VAL A 7 4.73 -11.53 -21.72
N LEU A 8 5.28 -11.06 -22.85
CA LEU A 8 5.67 -9.65 -23.00
C LEU A 8 4.46 -8.70 -22.91
N LEU A 9 3.35 -9.04 -23.55
CA LEU A 9 2.13 -8.23 -23.51
C LEU A 9 1.52 -8.18 -22.11
N LEU A 10 1.43 -9.31 -21.40
CA LEU A 10 0.95 -9.34 -20.02
C LEU A 10 1.88 -8.57 -19.09
N LEU A 11 3.19 -8.67 -19.29
CA LEU A 11 4.19 -7.92 -18.53
C LEU A 11 4.07 -6.41 -18.79
N GLN A 12 3.82 -6.00 -20.04
CA GLN A 12 3.54 -4.60 -20.38
C GLN A 12 2.29 -4.09 -19.66
N GLN A 13 1.20 -4.86 -19.64
CA GLN A 13 -0.03 -4.50 -18.92
C GLN A 13 0.18 -4.44 -17.41
N MET A 14 0.95 -5.39 -16.87
CA MET A 14 1.38 -5.38 -15.47
C MET A 14 2.21 -4.12 -15.15
N CYS A 15 3.09 -3.66 -16.05
CA CYS A 15 3.82 -2.41 -15.84
C CYS A 15 2.88 -1.21 -15.71
N VAL A 16 1.85 -1.09 -16.57
CA VAL A 16 0.84 -0.03 -16.44
C VAL A 16 0.10 -0.13 -15.11
N PHE A 17 -0.30 -1.34 -14.71
CA PHE A 17 -0.93 -1.60 -13.42
C PHE A 17 -0.04 -1.17 -12.24
N LEU A 18 1.26 -1.50 -12.29
CA LEU A 18 2.23 -1.15 -11.25
C LEU A 18 2.52 0.35 -11.21
N VAL A 19 2.54 1.05 -12.34
CA VAL A 19 2.67 2.52 -12.40
C VAL A 19 1.49 3.18 -11.70
N ILE A 20 0.27 2.69 -11.93
CA ILE A 20 -0.93 3.19 -11.23
C ILE A 20 -0.83 2.91 -9.72
N ALA A 21 -0.43 1.71 -9.33
CA ALA A 21 -0.19 1.38 -7.93
C ALA A 21 0.86 2.30 -7.28
N TRP A 22 1.94 2.58 -8.00
CA TRP A 22 2.99 3.50 -7.55
C TRP A 22 2.48 4.94 -7.42
N LEU A 23 1.72 5.45 -8.39
CA LEU A 23 1.11 6.79 -8.31
C LEU A 23 0.15 6.87 -7.11
N MET A 24 -0.71 5.87 -6.93
CA MET A 24 -1.61 5.82 -5.78
C MET A 24 -0.87 5.73 -4.45
N SER A 25 0.30 5.07 -4.40
CA SER A 25 1.15 5.02 -3.20
C SER A 25 1.64 6.39 -2.73
N LYS A 26 1.66 7.39 -3.61
CA LYS A 26 2.01 8.78 -3.26
C LYS A 26 0.87 9.51 -2.55
N THR A 27 -0.36 9.02 -2.64
CA THR A 27 -1.55 9.62 -2.02
C THR A 27 -1.74 9.12 -0.58
N PRO A 28 -2.48 9.85 0.28
CA PRO A 28 -2.80 9.39 1.64
C PRO A 28 -3.70 8.14 1.68
N LEU A 29 -4.32 7.77 0.55
CA LEU A 29 -5.16 6.58 0.41
C LEU A 29 -4.42 5.29 0.76
N PHE A 30 -3.11 5.24 0.53
CA PHE A 30 -2.27 4.08 0.81
C PHE A 30 -1.78 3.98 2.25
N ILE A 31 -2.05 4.99 3.10
CA ILE A 31 -1.59 4.98 4.50
C ILE A 31 -2.16 3.78 5.28
N PRO A 32 -3.47 3.48 5.20
CA PRO A 32 -4.05 2.31 5.86
C PRO A 32 -3.50 0.97 5.37
N LEU A 33 -2.98 0.91 4.15
CA LEU A 33 -2.40 -0.30 3.56
C LEU A 33 -1.01 -0.62 4.11
N MET A 34 -0.34 0.34 4.76
CA MET A 34 1.00 0.14 5.34
C MET A 34 0.97 -0.51 6.72
N GLN A 35 -0.19 -0.59 7.36
CA GLN A 35 -0.36 -1.19 8.69
C GLN A 35 -1.20 -2.45 8.54
N VAL A 36 -0.89 -3.50 9.32
CA VAL A 36 -1.74 -4.69 9.38
C VAL A 36 -3.11 -4.25 9.89
N THR A 37 -4.14 -4.33 9.04
CA THR A 37 -5.43 -3.69 9.31
C THR A 37 -6.24 -4.47 10.36
N VAL A 38 -6.11 -4.07 11.62
CA VAL A 38 -6.96 -4.62 12.70
C VAL A 38 -8.31 -3.89 12.75
N ARG A 39 -8.32 -2.57 12.51
CA ARG A 39 -9.52 -1.72 12.64
C ARG A 39 -10.42 -1.79 11.40
N LEU A 40 -11.73 -1.85 11.63
CA LEU A 40 -12.78 -1.90 10.61
C LEU A 40 -12.69 -0.83 9.49
N PRO A 41 -12.44 0.48 9.76
CA PRO A 41 -12.34 1.47 8.68
C PRO A 41 -11.17 1.20 7.72
N HIS A 42 -10.06 0.68 8.23
CA HIS A 42 -8.91 0.32 7.37
C HIS A 42 -9.19 -0.93 6.54
N LYS A 43 -9.95 -1.89 7.07
CA LYS A 43 -10.42 -3.07 6.30
C LYS A 43 -11.37 -2.68 5.17
N PHE A 44 -12.28 -1.74 5.42
CA PHE A 44 -13.19 -1.22 4.40
C PHE A 44 -12.42 -0.52 3.27
N LEU A 45 -11.41 0.29 3.61
CA LEU A 45 -10.58 0.93 2.59
C LEU A 45 -9.78 -0.10 1.78
N CYS A 46 -9.20 -1.12 2.44
CA CYS A 46 -8.54 -2.22 1.75
C CYS A 46 -9.48 -2.90 0.75
N TYR A 47 -10.71 -3.20 1.18
CA TYR A 47 -11.73 -3.78 0.31
C TYR A 47 -11.99 -2.92 -0.93
N ILE A 48 -12.23 -1.61 -0.78
CA ILE A 48 -12.48 -0.71 -1.91
C ILE A 48 -11.28 -0.68 -2.86
N VAL A 49 -10.09 -0.39 -2.33
CA VAL A 49 -8.89 -0.20 -3.14
C VAL A 49 -8.56 -1.48 -3.90
N PHE A 50 -8.55 -2.62 -3.23
CA PHE A 50 -8.23 -3.89 -3.88
C PHE A 50 -9.33 -4.40 -4.79
N SER A 51 -10.61 -4.09 -4.54
CA SER A 51 -11.69 -4.36 -5.50
C SER A 51 -11.49 -3.59 -6.80
N ILE A 52 -11.09 -2.31 -6.72
CA ILE A 52 -10.77 -1.49 -7.90
C ILE A 52 -9.59 -2.13 -8.66
N PHE A 53 -8.50 -2.48 -7.97
CA PHE A 53 -7.37 -3.16 -8.61
C PHE A 53 -7.76 -4.51 -9.25
N CYS A 54 -8.61 -5.30 -8.58
CA CYS A 54 -9.13 -6.57 -9.07
C CYS A 54 -9.92 -6.38 -10.38
N ILE A 55 -10.82 -5.39 -10.41
CA ILE A 55 -11.60 -5.01 -11.60
C ILE A 55 -10.68 -4.52 -12.72
N MET A 56 -9.75 -3.61 -12.42
CA MET A 56 -8.77 -3.08 -13.37
C MET A 56 -7.90 -4.19 -13.98
N GLY A 57 -7.46 -5.16 -13.17
CA GLY A 57 -6.68 -6.30 -13.65
C GLY A 57 -7.44 -7.19 -14.64
N THR A 58 -8.77 -7.09 -14.69
CA THR A 58 -9.61 -7.73 -15.71
C THR A 58 -9.71 -6.88 -16.97
N TRP A 59 -9.87 -5.56 -16.85
CA TRP A 59 -9.93 -4.64 -17.99
C TRP A 59 -8.61 -4.54 -18.75
N PHE A 60 -7.49 -4.51 -18.02
CA PHE A 60 -6.17 -4.59 -18.60
C PHE A 60 -5.77 -6.02 -18.91
N GLY A 61 -6.69 -7.00 -18.96
CA GLY A 61 -6.37 -8.34 -19.42
C GLY A 61 -6.25 -8.43 -20.93
N LEU A 62 -5.51 -9.41 -21.43
CA LEU A 62 -5.49 -9.77 -22.85
C LEU A 62 -6.63 -10.73 -23.15
N HIS A 63 -7.39 -10.42 -24.19
CA HIS A 63 -8.37 -11.34 -24.73
C HIS A 63 -7.64 -12.38 -25.60
N ILE A 64 -7.82 -13.65 -25.27
CA ILE A 64 -7.27 -14.79 -26.00
C ILE A 64 -8.43 -15.74 -26.22
N ASP A 65 -8.82 -15.91 -27.49
CA ASP A 65 -10.05 -16.59 -27.87
C ASP A 65 -11.27 -15.98 -27.16
N ASP A 66 -12.11 -16.81 -26.49
CA ASP A 66 -13.26 -16.40 -25.67
C ASP A 66 -12.92 -16.20 -24.18
N SER A 67 -11.65 -16.04 -23.84
CA SER A 67 -11.17 -15.90 -22.47
C SER A 67 -10.23 -14.71 -22.28
N ILE A 68 -9.95 -14.37 -21.02
CA ILE A 68 -9.17 -13.19 -20.64
C ILE A 68 -8.01 -13.62 -19.74
N ALA A 69 -6.79 -13.56 -20.27
CA ALA A 69 -5.56 -13.64 -19.48
C ALA A 69 -5.39 -12.32 -18.72
N ASN A 70 -5.24 -12.38 -17.40
CA ASN A 70 -5.49 -11.22 -16.55
C ASN A 70 -4.49 -11.11 -15.40
N THR A 71 -4.47 -9.93 -14.78
CA THR A 71 -3.66 -9.64 -13.58
C THR A 71 -4.53 -9.49 -12.33
N ARG A 72 -5.74 -10.06 -12.35
CA ARG A 72 -6.75 -9.93 -11.29
C ARG A 72 -6.27 -10.50 -9.96
N ALA A 73 -5.54 -11.61 -10.00
CA ALA A 73 -5.03 -12.30 -8.82
C ALA A 73 -4.22 -11.37 -7.91
N ILE A 74 -3.51 -10.39 -8.45
CA ILE A 74 -2.77 -9.39 -7.65
C ILE A 74 -3.75 -8.64 -6.73
N GLY A 75 -4.88 -8.16 -7.24
CA GLY A 75 -5.88 -7.46 -6.44
C GLY A 75 -6.48 -8.35 -5.35
N ALA A 76 -6.92 -9.56 -5.71
CA ALA A 76 -7.55 -10.50 -4.78
C ALA A 76 -6.59 -10.98 -3.69
N VAL A 77 -5.42 -11.48 -4.07
CA VAL A 77 -4.41 -12.02 -3.14
C VAL A 77 -3.88 -10.94 -2.23
N MET A 78 -3.54 -9.75 -2.74
CA MET A 78 -3.04 -8.65 -1.90
C MET A 78 -4.13 -8.13 -0.95
N GLY A 79 -5.38 -8.07 -1.40
CA GLY A 79 -6.53 -7.75 -0.55
C GLY A 79 -6.70 -8.71 0.61
N GLY A 80 -6.53 -10.01 0.36
CA GLY A 80 -6.49 -11.03 1.40
C GLY A 80 -5.26 -10.90 2.31
N LEU A 81 -4.08 -10.75 1.74
CA LEU A 81 -2.82 -10.73 2.48
C LEU A 81 -2.71 -9.52 3.42
N LEU A 82 -3.29 -8.37 3.07
CA LEU A 82 -3.26 -7.14 3.90
C LEU A 82 -4.54 -6.94 4.75
N GLY A 83 -5.69 -7.36 4.23
CA GLY A 83 -7.01 -7.16 4.85
C GLY A 83 -7.57 -8.38 5.61
N GLY A 84 -6.93 -9.54 5.47
CA GLY A 84 -7.38 -10.80 6.04
C GLY A 84 -8.46 -11.52 5.21
N PRO A 85 -8.95 -12.68 5.69
CA PRO A 85 -9.78 -13.60 4.90
C PRO A 85 -11.12 -13.02 4.50
N VAL A 86 -11.74 -12.22 5.37
CA VAL A 86 -13.02 -11.56 5.05
C VAL A 86 -12.85 -10.54 3.93
N VAL A 87 -11.82 -9.68 4.01
CA VAL A 87 -11.56 -8.67 2.97
C VAL A 87 -11.16 -9.35 1.67
N GLY A 88 -10.25 -10.33 1.71
CA GLY A 88 -9.82 -11.09 0.54
C GLY A 88 -10.98 -11.79 -0.16
N GLY A 89 -11.86 -12.47 0.59
CA GLY A 89 -13.04 -13.11 0.04
C GLY A 89 -14.01 -12.10 -0.61
N LEU A 90 -14.23 -10.94 0.02
CA LEU A 90 -15.10 -9.90 -0.54
C LEU A 90 -14.51 -9.25 -1.80
N VAL A 91 -13.20 -8.98 -1.83
CA VAL A 91 -12.49 -8.49 -3.03
C VAL A 91 -12.53 -9.52 -4.15
N GLY A 92 -12.35 -10.80 -3.79
CA GLY A 92 -12.43 -11.89 -4.76
C GLY A 92 -13.84 -12.05 -5.33
N LEU A 93 -14.87 -11.87 -4.49
CA LEU A 93 -16.27 -11.91 -4.90
C LEU A 93 -16.61 -10.75 -5.84
N THR A 94 -16.23 -9.52 -5.52
CA THR A 94 -16.51 -8.35 -6.38
C THR A 94 -15.82 -8.46 -7.73
N GLY A 95 -14.52 -8.76 -7.76
CA GLY A 95 -13.78 -8.93 -8.99
C GLY A 95 -14.23 -10.15 -9.79
N GLY A 96 -14.58 -11.24 -9.10
CA GLY A 96 -15.10 -12.46 -9.70
C GLY A 96 -16.47 -12.25 -10.35
N LEU A 97 -17.41 -11.58 -9.66
CA LEU A 97 -18.72 -11.24 -10.20
C LEU A 97 -18.61 -10.31 -11.42
N HIS A 98 -17.72 -9.32 -11.35
CA HIS A 98 -17.43 -8.45 -12.49
C HIS A 98 -16.85 -9.22 -13.68
N ARG A 99 -15.99 -10.23 -13.46
CA ARG A 99 -15.53 -11.11 -14.54
C ARG A 99 -16.64 -12.00 -15.06
N TYR A 100 -17.49 -12.52 -14.18
CA TYR A 100 -18.62 -13.37 -14.55
C TYR A 100 -19.60 -12.63 -15.46
N SER A 101 -19.88 -11.36 -15.18
CA SER A 101 -20.79 -10.54 -15.99
C SER A 101 -20.29 -10.27 -17.42
N MET A 102 -18.99 -10.47 -17.70
CA MET A 102 -18.45 -10.36 -19.06
C MET A 102 -18.71 -11.60 -19.92
N GLY A 103 -19.22 -12.70 -19.35
CA GLY A 103 -19.50 -13.93 -20.08
C GLY A 103 -18.24 -14.66 -20.57
N GLY A 104 -18.42 -15.59 -21.50
CA GLY A 104 -17.35 -16.44 -22.04
C GLY A 104 -17.19 -17.77 -21.31
N MET A 105 -16.43 -18.69 -21.92
CA MET A 105 -16.29 -20.08 -21.49
C MET A 105 -15.80 -20.23 -20.03
N THR A 106 -14.90 -19.34 -19.61
CA THR A 106 -14.26 -19.38 -18.29
C THR A 106 -14.91 -18.46 -17.26
N ALA A 107 -16.07 -17.86 -17.56
CA ALA A 107 -16.70 -16.88 -16.66
C ALA A 107 -16.90 -17.43 -15.24
N LEU A 108 -17.50 -18.62 -15.13
CA LEU A 108 -17.82 -19.25 -13.84
C LEU A 108 -16.56 -19.76 -13.13
N SER A 109 -15.63 -20.40 -13.85
CA SER A 109 -14.39 -20.90 -13.26
C SER A 109 -13.50 -19.77 -12.78
N CYS A 110 -13.37 -18.68 -13.55
CA CYS A 110 -12.64 -17.47 -13.16
C CYS A 110 -13.27 -16.78 -11.94
N MET A 111 -14.60 -16.75 -11.83
CA MET A 111 -15.26 -16.17 -10.67
C MET A 111 -14.90 -16.94 -9.40
N ILE A 112 -15.03 -18.27 -9.44
CA ILE A 112 -14.72 -19.14 -8.30
C ILE A 112 -13.23 -19.06 -7.96
N SER A 113 -12.33 -19.11 -8.96
CA SER A 113 -10.90 -19.00 -8.73
C SER A 113 -10.54 -17.69 -8.05
N THR A 114 -11.09 -16.56 -8.50
CA THR A 114 -10.79 -15.25 -7.90
C THR A 114 -11.19 -15.18 -6.42
N ILE A 115 -12.34 -15.75 -6.05
CA ILE A 115 -12.77 -15.84 -4.65
C ILE A 115 -11.77 -16.67 -3.84
N VAL A 116 -11.36 -17.82 -4.38
CA VAL A 116 -10.39 -18.72 -3.75
C VAL A 116 -9.03 -18.05 -3.58
N GLU A 117 -8.54 -17.32 -4.58
CA GLU A 117 -7.28 -16.56 -4.52
C GLU A 117 -7.29 -15.54 -3.39
N GLY A 118 -8.37 -14.76 -3.26
CA GLY A 118 -8.52 -13.80 -2.17
C GLY A 118 -8.58 -14.44 -0.80
N LEU A 119 -9.29 -15.57 -0.68
CA LEU A 119 -9.34 -16.37 0.55
C LEU A 119 -7.98 -16.98 0.90
N LEU A 120 -7.22 -17.47 -0.08
CA LEU A 120 -5.86 -18.00 0.12
C LEU A 120 -4.92 -16.92 0.66
N GLY A 121 -4.94 -15.72 0.07
CA GLY A 121 -4.19 -14.58 0.59
C GLY A 121 -4.54 -14.26 2.05
N GLY A 122 -5.83 -14.25 2.37
CA GLY A 122 -6.32 -13.97 3.72
C GLY A 122 -6.12 -15.10 4.73
N LEU A 123 -6.06 -16.34 4.29
CA LEU A 123 -5.68 -17.47 5.13
C LEU A 123 -4.20 -17.35 5.53
N VAL A 124 -3.32 -17.05 4.57
CA VAL A 124 -1.89 -16.84 4.84
C VAL A 124 -1.68 -15.66 5.78
N HIS A 125 -2.41 -14.55 5.58
CA HIS A 125 -2.45 -13.43 6.54
C HIS A 125 -2.79 -13.91 7.96
N SER A 126 -3.86 -14.68 8.11
CA SER A 126 -4.32 -15.18 9.41
C SER A 126 -3.28 -16.08 10.09
N ILE A 127 -2.64 -16.96 9.31
CA ILE A 127 -1.58 -17.86 9.79
C ILE A 127 -0.35 -17.06 10.25
N LEU A 128 0.09 -16.07 9.46
CA LEU A 128 1.26 -15.25 9.78
C LEU A 128 1.04 -14.38 11.01
N ILE A 129 -0.14 -13.75 11.13
CA ILE A 129 -0.49 -12.95 12.31
C ILE A 129 -0.57 -13.82 13.57
N ARG A 130 -1.24 -14.99 13.50
CA ARG A 130 -1.32 -15.91 14.64
C ARG A 130 0.04 -16.41 15.11
N ARG A 131 1.02 -16.50 14.20
CA ARG A 131 2.42 -16.86 14.50
C ARG A 131 3.29 -15.67 14.92
N GLY A 132 2.73 -14.47 15.07
CA GLY A 132 3.45 -13.24 15.42
C GLY A 132 4.42 -12.73 14.35
N ARG A 133 4.31 -13.20 13.10
CA ARG A 133 5.20 -12.87 11.98
C ARG A 133 4.58 -11.82 11.06
N THR A 134 4.25 -10.66 11.62
CA THR A 134 3.63 -9.54 10.88
C THR A 134 4.58 -8.89 9.87
N ASP A 135 5.89 -9.01 10.09
CA ASP A 135 6.96 -8.63 9.17
C ASP A 135 6.85 -9.37 7.83
N LYS A 136 6.52 -10.67 7.86
CA LYS A 136 6.46 -11.50 6.67
C LYS A 136 5.26 -11.24 5.79
N VAL A 137 4.20 -10.63 6.33
CA VAL A 137 3.01 -10.22 5.56
C VAL A 137 3.39 -9.20 4.50
N PHE A 138 4.31 -8.30 4.82
CA PHE A 138 4.77 -7.26 3.90
C PHE A 138 5.97 -7.71 3.05
N ASN A 139 6.44 -8.94 3.18
CA ASN A 139 7.61 -9.40 2.44
C ASN A 139 7.23 -9.70 0.96
N PRO A 140 7.91 -9.10 -0.03
CA PRO A 140 7.67 -9.32 -1.46
C PRO A 140 7.73 -10.80 -1.87
N ILE A 141 8.64 -11.56 -1.26
CA ILE A 141 8.79 -12.99 -1.53
C ILE A 141 7.57 -13.77 -1.04
N THR A 142 7.03 -13.41 0.13
CA THR A 142 5.79 -14.01 0.63
C THR A 142 4.64 -13.71 -0.32
N ALA A 143 4.46 -12.43 -0.70
CA ALA A 143 3.40 -12.02 -1.62
C ALA A 143 3.49 -12.77 -2.96
N GLY A 144 4.68 -12.83 -3.57
CA GLY A 144 4.91 -13.59 -4.79
C GLY A 144 4.61 -15.09 -4.62
N ALA A 145 5.11 -15.73 -3.56
CA ALA A 145 4.90 -17.16 -3.32
C ALA A 145 3.41 -17.50 -3.13
N VAL A 146 2.66 -16.66 -2.41
CA VAL A 146 1.22 -16.86 -2.22
C VAL A 146 0.48 -16.70 -3.55
N THR A 147 0.80 -15.68 -4.34
CA THR A 147 0.19 -15.47 -5.66
C THR A 147 0.51 -16.61 -6.62
N PHE A 148 1.74 -17.12 -6.61
CA PHE A 148 2.13 -18.27 -7.43
C PHE A 148 1.29 -19.51 -7.11
N VAL A 149 1.13 -19.84 -5.82
CA VAL A 149 0.28 -20.96 -5.39
C VAL A 149 -1.19 -20.70 -5.75
N ALA A 150 -1.67 -19.47 -5.58
CA ALA A 150 -3.04 -19.10 -5.91
C ALA A 150 -3.32 -19.25 -7.42
N GLU A 151 -2.39 -18.84 -8.28
CA GLU A 151 -2.46 -19.04 -9.73
C GLU A 151 -2.44 -20.51 -10.12
N MET A 152 -1.60 -21.33 -9.48
CA MET A 152 -1.64 -22.79 -9.71
C MET A 152 -3.02 -23.36 -9.38
N VAL A 153 -3.61 -22.95 -8.26
CA VAL A 153 -4.97 -23.36 -7.87
C VAL A 153 -6.01 -22.86 -8.88
N GLN A 154 -5.87 -21.65 -9.40
CA GLN A 154 -6.74 -21.12 -10.46
C GLN A 154 -6.70 -21.99 -11.73
N MET A 155 -5.52 -22.37 -12.21
CA MET A 155 -5.40 -23.22 -13.40
C MET A 155 -6.11 -24.57 -13.20
N LEU A 156 -6.00 -25.16 -12.00
CA LEU A 156 -6.72 -26.38 -11.64
C LEU A 156 -8.24 -26.19 -11.60
N ILE A 157 -8.72 -25.08 -11.05
CA ILE A 157 -10.16 -24.74 -11.02
C ILE A 157 -10.70 -24.58 -12.44
N ILE A 158 -9.95 -23.93 -13.33
CA ILE A 158 -10.33 -23.78 -14.73
C ILE A 158 -10.48 -25.15 -15.40
N LEU A 159 -9.51 -26.04 -15.26
CA LEU A 159 -9.59 -27.40 -15.86
C LEU A 159 -10.75 -28.24 -15.28
N ALA A 160 -11.00 -28.11 -13.98
CA ALA A 160 -12.07 -28.86 -13.32
C ALA A 160 -13.47 -28.44 -13.80
N ILE A 161 -13.69 -27.13 -13.98
CA ILE A 161 -15.03 -26.56 -14.13
C ILE A 161 -15.34 -26.11 -15.57
N ALA A 162 -14.37 -25.54 -16.29
CA ALA A 162 -14.63 -24.98 -17.61
C ALA A 162 -14.96 -26.08 -18.64
N ARG A 163 -15.93 -25.80 -19.51
CA ARG A 163 -16.41 -26.73 -20.55
C ARG A 163 -16.63 -25.96 -21.86
N PRO A 164 -16.33 -26.55 -23.03
CA PRO A 164 -15.79 -27.90 -23.26
C PRO A 164 -14.32 -28.08 -22.78
N TYR A 165 -13.97 -29.30 -22.37
CA TYR A 165 -12.69 -29.57 -21.69
C TYR A 165 -11.47 -29.37 -22.61
N GLU A 166 -11.59 -29.70 -23.89
CA GLU A 166 -10.49 -29.52 -24.84
C GLU A 166 -10.05 -28.05 -24.95
N ASP A 167 -11.01 -27.14 -25.04
CA ASP A 167 -10.73 -25.71 -25.13
C ASP A 167 -10.17 -25.17 -23.81
N ALA A 168 -10.63 -25.68 -22.66
CA ALA A 168 -10.06 -25.37 -21.35
C ALA A 168 -8.59 -25.79 -21.23
N VAL A 169 -8.22 -26.97 -21.73
CA VAL A 169 -6.83 -27.45 -21.74
C VAL A 169 -5.96 -26.61 -22.66
N ARG A 170 -6.44 -26.28 -23.87
CA ARG A 170 -5.71 -25.41 -24.81
C ARG A 170 -5.47 -24.03 -24.21
N LEU A 171 -6.50 -23.45 -23.61
CA LEU A 171 -6.40 -22.16 -22.93
C LEU A 171 -5.36 -22.20 -21.80
N VAL A 172 -5.49 -23.14 -20.86
CA VAL A 172 -4.56 -23.26 -19.72
C VAL A 172 -3.13 -23.48 -20.19
N SER A 173 -2.92 -24.27 -21.24
CA SER A 173 -1.57 -24.48 -21.80
C SER A 173 -0.94 -23.19 -22.32
N ASN A 174 -1.74 -22.28 -22.88
CA ASN A 174 -1.27 -21.00 -23.41
C ASN A 174 -1.08 -19.93 -22.31
N ILE A 175 -1.94 -19.91 -21.28
CA ILE A 175 -1.97 -18.83 -20.28
C ILE A 175 -1.25 -19.16 -18.98
N ALA A 176 -1.04 -20.44 -18.65
CA ALA A 176 -0.55 -20.83 -17.34
C ALA A 176 0.83 -20.22 -17.04
N ALA A 177 1.82 -20.44 -17.91
CA ALA A 177 3.16 -19.90 -17.69
C ALA A 177 3.20 -18.35 -17.70
N PRO A 178 2.60 -17.66 -18.68
CA PRO A 178 2.59 -16.20 -18.71
C PRO A 178 1.89 -15.55 -17.50
N MET A 179 0.73 -16.06 -17.09
CA MET A 179 0.00 -15.51 -15.94
C MET A 179 0.67 -15.81 -14.62
N MET A 180 1.16 -17.04 -14.41
CA MET A 180 1.90 -17.39 -13.19
C MET A 180 3.11 -16.48 -13.00
N VAL A 181 3.92 -16.27 -14.05
CA VAL A 181 5.10 -15.40 -13.97
C VAL A 181 4.69 -13.95 -13.72
N THR A 182 3.78 -13.42 -14.53
CA THR A 182 3.36 -12.01 -14.46
C THR A 182 2.72 -11.68 -13.12
N ASN A 183 1.78 -12.49 -12.64
CA ASN A 183 1.04 -12.20 -11.42
C ASN A 183 1.92 -12.39 -10.18
N THR A 184 2.82 -13.37 -10.19
CA THR A 184 3.80 -13.58 -9.11
C THR A 184 4.77 -12.40 -8.99
N VAL A 185 5.40 -12.01 -10.11
CA VAL A 185 6.33 -10.88 -10.14
C VAL A 185 5.61 -9.58 -9.82
N GLY A 186 4.41 -9.37 -10.39
CA GLY A 186 3.58 -8.20 -10.15
C GLY A 186 3.18 -8.06 -8.69
N ALA A 187 2.75 -9.14 -8.03
CA ALA A 187 2.43 -9.12 -6.60
C ALA A 187 3.66 -8.81 -5.74
N ALA A 188 4.82 -9.38 -6.05
CA ALA A 188 6.07 -9.09 -5.35
C ALA A 188 6.48 -7.62 -5.51
N LEU A 189 6.43 -7.07 -6.73
CA LEU A 189 6.74 -5.67 -7.01
C LEU A 189 5.73 -4.71 -6.34
N PHE A 190 4.44 -5.04 -6.39
CA PHE A 190 3.41 -4.27 -5.69
C PHE A 190 3.69 -4.22 -4.18
N MET A 191 4.03 -5.37 -3.59
CA MET A 191 4.42 -5.44 -2.18
C MET A 191 5.71 -4.65 -1.90
N ARG A 192 6.67 -4.63 -2.83
CA ARG A 192 7.88 -3.81 -2.70
C ARG A 192 7.57 -2.32 -2.71
N ILE A 193 6.69 -1.86 -3.60
CA ILE A 193 6.23 -0.46 -3.64
C ILE A 193 5.61 -0.05 -2.30
N LEU A 194 4.77 -0.91 -1.73
CA LEU A 194 4.17 -0.68 -0.41
C LEU A 194 5.22 -0.61 0.72
N LEU A 195 6.20 -1.52 0.72
CA LEU A 195 7.29 -1.50 1.69
C LEU A 195 8.13 -0.23 1.60
N ASP A 196 8.50 0.20 0.39
CA ASP A 196 9.30 1.41 0.20
C ASP A 196 8.53 2.65 0.68
N LYS A 197 7.22 2.71 0.44
CA LYS A 197 6.36 3.77 0.98
C LYS A 197 6.32 3.75 2.50
N ARG A 198 6.24 2.58 3.12
CA ARG A 198 6.27 2.41 4.58
C ARG A 198 7.59 2.86 5.18
N ALA A 199 8.71 2.42 4.63
CA ALA A 199 10.05 2.81 5.08
C ALA A 199 10.26 4.33 5.00
N MET A 200 9.79 4.96 3.93
CA MET A 200 9.78 6.42 3.81
C MET A 200 8.95 7.07 4.91
N PHE A 201 7.72 6.60 5.14
CA PHE A 201 6.83 7.15 6.15
C PHE A 201 7.41 7.02 7.58
N GLU A 202 7.94 5.84 7.92
CA GLU A 202 8.61 5.59 9.20
C GLU A 202 9.83 6.49 9.39
N LYS A 203 10.63 6.73 8.34
CA LYS A 203 11.77 7.66 8.38
C LYS A 203 11.35 9.10 8.68
N TYR A 204 10.28 9.59 8.05
CA TYR A 204 9.77 10.95 8.32
C TYR A 204 9.18 11.09 9.73
N THR A 205 8.40 10.11 10.20
CA THR A 205 7.77 10.18 11.54
C THR A 205 8.79 10.01 12.67
N SER A 206 9.75 9.09 12.53
CA SER A 206 10.80 8.87 13.54
C SER A 206 11.75 10.06 13.66
N ALA A 207 12.17 10.64 12.52
CA ALA A 207 13.00 11.85 12.53
C ALA A 207 12.30 13.00 13.27
N PHE A 208 11.02 13.25 12.99
CA PHE A 208 10.26 14.29 13.67
C PHE A 208 10.11 14.02 15.18
N SER A 209 9.82 12.77 15.56
CA SER A 209 9.69 12.39 16.98
C SER A 209 11.01 12.51 17.74
N ALA A 210 12.12 12.12 17.11
CA ALA A 210 13.46 12.27 17.68
C ALA A 210 13.84 13.74 17.86
N THR A 211 13.56 14.59 16.86
CA THR A 211 13.77 16.04 16.96
C THR A 211 12.91 16.65 18.06
N ALA A 212 11.62 16.29 18.16
CA ALA A 212 10.73 16.78 19.22
C ALA A 212 11.24 16.36 20.62
N LEU A 213 11.68 15.12 20.80
CA LEU A 213 12.25 14.65 22.06
C LEU A 213 13.58 15.35 22.38
N LYS A 214 14.43 15.56 21.38
CA LYS A 214 15.69 16.30 21.52
C LYS A 214 15.45 17.74 21.94
N VAL A 215 14.50 18.43 21.29
CA VAL A 215 14.06 19.78 21.67
C VAL A 215 13.52 19.79 23.10
N ALA A 216 12.65 18.84 23.47
CA ALA A 216 12.11 18.76 24.82
C ALA A 216 13.21 18.57 25.87
N ALA A 217 14.15 17.64 25.65
CA ALA A 217 15.27 17.40 26.55
C ALA A 217 16.21 18.61 26.68
N SER A 218 16.52 19.28 25.56
CA SER A 218 17.39 20.46 25.53
C SER A 218 16.73 21.70 26.17
N THR A 219 15.39 21.77 26.18
CA THR A 219 14.65 22.93 26.71
C THR A 219 14.10 22.71 28.13
N GLU A 220 13.99 21.47 28.61
CA GLU A 220 13.40 21.13 29.92
C GLU A 220 14.04 21.91 31.08
N GLY A 221 15.37 21.93 31.15
CA GLY A 221 16.09 22.65 32.21
C GLY A 221 15.88 24.16 32.18
N ILE A 222 15.70 24.74 30.98
CA ILE A 222 15.48 26.17 30.77
C ILE A 222 14.02 26.53 31.11
N LEU A 223 13.07 25.72 30.66
CA LEU A 223 11.64 25.94 30.87
C LEU A 223 11.24 25.81 32.35
N ARG A 224 11.93 24.99 33.15
CA ARG A 224 11.71 24.93 34.61
C ARG A 224 12.00 26.25 35.33
N GLN A 225 12.80 27.15 34.74
CA GLN A 225 13.09 28.48 35.29
C GLN A 225 12.03 29.52 34.93
N GLY A 226 10.97 29.13 34.21
CA GLY A 226 9.91 30.02 33.75
C GLY A 226 10.26 30.84 32.51
N PHE A 227 9.25 31.52 31.97
CA PHE A 227 9.36 32.33 30.76
C PHE A 227 9.75 33.78 31.12
N ASN A 228 10.90 34.22 30.61
CA ASN A 228 11.40 35.60 30.64
C ASN A 228 12.26 35.84 29.39
N GLU A 229 12.68 37.09 29.13
CA GLU A 229 13.40 37.41 27.88
C GLU A 229 14.68 36.59 27.69
N VAL A 230 15.43 36.33 28.77
CA VAL A 230 16.69 35.57 28.72
C VAL A 230 16.45 34.08 28.47
N ASN A 231 15.53 33.47 29.22
CA ASN A 231 15.20 32.05 29.14
C ASN A 231 14.50 31.73 27.82
N SER A 232 13.54 32.56 27.43
CA SER A 232 12.83 32.44 26.16
C SER A 232 13.78 32.60 24.98
N MET A 233 14.80 33.48 25.06
CA MET A 233 15.80 33.61 24.00
C MET A 233 16.62 32.32 23.83
N LYS A 234 17.04 31.70 24.94
CA LYS A 234 17.75 30.40 24.89
C LYS A 234 16.87 29.31 24.29
N VAL A 235 15.59 29.24 24.67
CA VAL A 235 14.63 28.27 24.10
C VAL A 235 14.42 28.54 22.61
N ALA A 236 14.26 29.80 22.20
CA ALA A 236 14.08 30.19 20.81
C ALA A 236 15.30 29.82 19.95
N GLN A 237 16.52 30.00 20.46
CA GLN A 237 17.75 29.56 19.80
C GLN A 237 17.83 28.05 19.65
N VAL A 238 17.49 27.27 20.68
CA VAL A 238 17.44 25.81 20.60
C VAL A 238 16.42 25.39 19.54
N LEU A 239 15.23 25.98 19.53
CA LEU A 239 14.22 25.70 18.51
C LEU A 239 14.70 26.06 17.10
N TYR A 240 15.36 27.20 16.92
CA TYR A 240 15.86 27.65 15.62
C TYR A 240 17.03 26.80 15.10
N GLN A 241 17.86 26.26 15.99
CA GLN A 241 18.98 25.38 15.62
C GLN A 241 18.53 23.93 15.35
N GLU A 242 17.55 23.45 16.12
CA GLU A 242 17.08 22.05 16.03
C GLU A 242 15.96 21.85 15.01
N LEU A 243 15.25 22.93 14.63
CA LEU A 243 14.19 22.92 13.63
C LEU A 243 14.63 23.67 12.37
N ASP A 244 14.37 23.10 11.20
CA ASP A 244 14.63 23.75 9.91
C ASP A 244 13.50 24.76 9.58
N ILE A 245 13.48 25.89 10.28
CA ILE A 245 12.43 26.91 10.22
C ILE A 245 12.99 28.33 10.02
N GLY A 246 12.19 29.20 9.41
CA GLY A 246 12.62 30.57 9.05
C GLY A 246 12.77 31.52 10.24
N ALA A 247 11.95 31.38 11.28
CA ALA A 247 12.04 32.18 12.50
C ALA A 247 11.30 31.51 13.67
N VAL A 248 11.66 31.88 14.90
CA VAL A 248 10.98 31.51 16.14
C VAL A 248 10.66 32.76 16.93
N ALA A 249 9.39 32.93 17.29
CA ALA A 249 8.93 33.97 18.20
C ALA A 249 8.29 33.33 19.44
N ILE A 250 8.69 33.76 20.63
CA ILE A 250 8.05 33.42 21.90
C ILE A 250 7.47 34.71 22.48
N THR A 251 6.17 34.73 22.76
CA THR A 251 5.44 35.90 23.26
C THR A 251 4.74 35.58 24.57
N ASP A 252 4.44 36.60 25.36
CA ASP A 252 3.38 36.52 26.35
C ASP A 252 2.06 37.04 25.76
N ARG A 253 1.18 37.64 26.57
CA ARG A 253 -0.10 38.21 26.11
C ARG A 253 0.03 39.64 25.58
N GLU A 254 1.13 40.33 25.85
CA GLU A 254 1.29 41.76 25.59
C GLU A 254 2.53 42.07 24.75
N LYS A 255 3.63 41.32 24.93
CA LYS A 255 4.95 41.58 24.32
C LYS A 255 5.66 40.34 23.79
N LEU A 256 6.65 40.56 22.93
CA LEU A 256 7.62 39.54 22.56
C LEU A 256 8.61 39.28 23.71
N LEU A 257 8.78 38.00 24.07
CA LEU A 257 9.81 37.55 25.02
C LEU A 257 11.09 37.16 24.29
N ALA A 258 11.00 36.57 23.10
CA ALA A 258 12.17 36.24 22.29
C ALA A 258 11.81 36.18 20.81
N PHE A 259 12.78 36.52 19.96
CA PHE A 259 12.72 36.35 18.52
C PHE A 259 14.08 35.88 18.01
N THR A 260 14.11 35.02 17.01
CA THR A 260 15.33 34.69 16.27
C THR A 260 14.98 34.21 14.86
N GLY A 261 15.78 34.59 13.86
CA GLY A 261 15.60 34.19 12.46
C GLY A 261 15.31 35.35 11.51
N ILE A 262 14.57 35.09 10.44
CA ILE A 262 14.22 36.08 9.42
C ILE A 262 13.29 37.13 10.03
N GLY A 263 13.73 38.39 10.10
CA GLY A 263 13.00 39.51 10.71
C GLY A 263 13.52 39.98 12.08
N ASP A 264 14.67 39.46 12.53
CA ASP A 264 15.30 39.82 13.82
C ASP A 264 15.82 41.28 13.86
N ASP A 265 15.82 41.96 12.72
CA ASP A 265 16.15 43.37 12.58
C ASP A 265 15.04 44.32 13.09
N HIS A 266 13.78 43.86 13.13
CA HIS A 266 12.65 44.69 13.56
C HIS A 266 11.78 44.06 14.66
N HIS A 267 11.75 42.73 14.77
CA HIS A 267 11.07 41.99 15.85
C HIS A 267 11.95 41.83 17.09
N LEU A 268 12.12 42.92 17.84
CA LEU A 268 12.96 42.92 19.04
C LEU A 268 12.18 42.46 20.30
N PRO A 269 12.82 41.67 21.20
CA PRO A 269 12.26 41.36 22.51
C PRO A 269 11.86 42.63 23.28
N GLY A 270 10.77 42.56 24.05
CA GLY A 270 10.23 43.68 24.82
C GLY A 270 9.26 44.58 24.05
N LYS A 271 9.18 44.48 22.70
CA LYS A 271 8.19 45.23 21.92
C LYS A 271 6.77 44.63 22.09
N PRO A 272 5.71 45.46 22.05
CA PRO A 272 4.34 44.98 22.08
C PRO A 272 4.07 44.07 20.88
N ILE A 273 3.15 43.12 21.06
CA ILE A 273 2.70 42.23 19.97
C ILE A 273 1.91 43.10 18.98
N SER A 274 2.54 43.47 17.86
CA SER A 274 1.87 44.10 16.73
C SER A 274 1.89 43.15 15.54
N SER A 275 0.73 42.90 14.94
CA SER A 275 0.60 42.25 13.63
C SER A 275 1.18 43.10 12.52
#